data_AF-A0A3N3DWK6-F1
#
_entry.id   AF-A0A3N3DWK6-F1
#
_cell.length_a   1.000
_cell.length_b   1.000
_cell.length_c   1.000
_cell.angle_alpha   90.00
_cell.angle_beta   90.00
_cell.angle_gamma   90.00
#
_symmetry.space_group_name_H-M   'P 1'
#
loop_
_entity.id
_entity.type
_entity.pdbx_description
1 polymer ?
#
loop_
_entity_poly.entity_id
_entity_poly.type
_entity_poly.pdbx_seq_one_letter_code
_entity_poly.pdbx_strand_id
1 'polypeptide(L)' 'MVETNNYQMAIDLLCCHLGISEEEAKQQLGISSEHAMQQRVAETQSALMGLNSDK' A
#
# COMPACT_ATOMS: atom_id res chain seq x y z
N MET A 1 -8.97 7.16 23.02
CA MET A 1 -8.78 5.87 22.31
C MET A 1 -10.00 5.67 21.39
N VAL A 2 -10.06 6.44 20.30
CA VAL A 2 -11.16 6.45 19.30
C VAL A 2 -10.52 6.43 17.90
N GLU A 3 -9.49 5.61 17.70
CA GLU A 3 -8.75 5.64 16.44
C GLU A 3 -9.03 4.42 15.57
N THR A 4 -9.29 3.24 16.13
CA THR A 4 -9.48 2.03 15.31
C THR A 4 -10.86 1.88 14.67
N ASN A 5 -11.88 2.60 15.13
CA ASN A 5 -13.25 2.45 14.62
C ASN A 5 -13.60 3.43 13.47
N ASN A 6 -12.80 4.48 13.26
CA ASN A 6 -13.09 5.53 12.27
C ASN A 6 -12.51 5.23 10.87
N TYR A 7 -11.51 4.36 10.78
CA TYR A 7 -10.87 4.08 9.49
C TYR A 7 -11.75 3.26 8.54
N GLN A 8 -12.71 2.49 9.04
CA GLN A 8 -13.59 1.66 8.20
C GLN A 8 -14.42 2.50 7.22
N MET A 9 -14.92 3.66 7.65
CA MET A 9 -15.67 4.56 6.76
C MET A 9 -14.76 5.22 5.70
N ALA A 10 -13.54 5.59 6.09
CA ALA A 10 -12.56 6.13 5.16
C ALA A 10 -12.10 5.07 4.14
N ILE A 11 -11.92 3.83 4.57
CA ILE A 11 -11.61 2.68 3.73
C ILE A 11 -12.75 2.43 2.74
N ASP A 12 -13.99 2.35 3.23
CA ASP A 12 -15.17 2.09 2.40
C ASP A 12 -15.36 3.18 1.33
N LEU A 13 -15.17 4.45 1.71
CA LEU A 13 -15.21 5.57 0.77
C LEU A 13 -14.12 5.47 -0.31
N LEU A 14 -12.90 5.12 0.07
CA LEU A 14 -11.78 4.96 -0.87
C LEU A 14 -11.99 3.77 -1.81
N CYS A 15 -12.45 2.63 -1.28
CA CYS A 15 -12.78 1.44 -2.06
C CYS A 15 -13.89 1.73 -3.08
N CYS A 16 -14.97 2.40 -2.66
CA CYS A 16 -16.07 2.76 -3.55
C CYS A 16 -15.70 3.85 -4.56
N HIS A 17 -14.86 4.83 -4.19
CA HIS A 17 -14.54 5.97 -5.05
C HIS A 17 -13.42 5.68 -6.04
N LEU A 18 -12.39 4.93 -5.63
CA LEU A 18 -11.20 4.65 -6.44
C LEU A 18 -11.20 3.24 -7.03
N GLY A 19 -12.10 2.36 -6.59
CA GLY A 19 -12.15 0.95 -7.02
C GLY A 19 -10.94 0.13 -6.55
N ILE A 20 -10.28 0.58 -5.48
CA ILE A 20 -9.08 -0.04 -4.92
C ILE A 20 -9.42 -1.02 -3.80
N SER A 21 -8.51 -1.93 -3.51
CA SER A 21 -8.67 -2.91 -2.44
C SER A 21 -8.57 -2.25 -1.06
N GLU A 22 -9.14 -2.88 -0.03
CA GLU A 22 -9.04 -2.39 1.36
C GLU A 22 -7.57 -2.22 1.80
N GLU A 23 -6.67 -3.08 1.35
CA GLU A 23 -5.24 -2.96 1.64
C GLU A 23 -4.60 -1.72 0.99
N GLU A 24 -5.02 -1.37 -0.21
CA GLU A 24 -4.56 -0.16 -0.90
C GLU A 24 -5.13 1.10 -0.23
N ALA A 25 -6.40 1.05 0.18
CA ALA A 25 -7.01 2.14 0.96
C ALA A 25 -6.30 2.34 2.31
N LYS A 26 -5.93 1.26 3.01
CA LYS A 26 -5.13 1.31 4.24
C LYS A 26 -3.72 1.86 3.99
N GLN A 27 -3.10 1.56 2.84
CA GLN A 27 -1.82 2.17 2.47
C GLN A 27 -1.96 3.68 2.25
N GLN A 28 -2.99 4.11 1.55
CA GLN A 28 -3.25 5.54 1.30
C GLN A 28 -3.58 6.32 2.58
N LEU A 29 -4.27 5.68 3.53
CA LEU A 29 -4.58 6.27 4.83
C LEU A 29 -3.39 6.26 5.81
N GLY A 30 -2.23 5.70 5.42
CA GLY A 30 -1.05 5.60 6.28
C GLY A 30 -1.22 4.60 7.43
N ILE A 31 -2.19 3.69 7.33
CA ILE A 31 -2.50 2.65 8.34
C ILE A 31 -1.65 1.39 8.10
N SER A 32 -1.12 1.22 6.88
CA SER A 32 -0.32 0.05 6.54
C SER A 32 1.05 0.08 7.20
N SER A 33 1.39 -1.05 7.80
CA SER A 33 2.62 -1.31 8.54
C SER A 33 3.86 -1.32 7.63
N GLU A 34 5.02 -1.02 8.21
CA GLU A 34 6.39 -1.00 7.65
C GLU A 34 6.69 -2.10 6.61
N HIS A 35 6.04 -3.26 6.72
CA HIS A 35 6.13 -4.38 5.77
C HIS A 35 5.78 -3.99 4.32
N ALA A 36 4.78 -3.14 4.09
CA ALA A 36 4.41 -2.71 2.74
C ALA A 36 5.50 -1.82 2.10
N MET A 37 6.23 -1.07 2.92
CA MET A 37 7.38 -0.30 2.46
C MET A 37 8.56 -1.21 2.12
N GLN A 38 8.84 -2.21 2.96
CA GLN A 38 9.89 -3.21 2.69
C GLN A 38 9.61 -4.00 1.42
N GLN A 39 8.35 -4.39 1.18
CA GLN A 39 7.95 -5.09 -0.05
C GLN A 39 8.16 -4.21 -1.29
N ARG A 40 7.70 -2.95 -1.27
CA ARG A 40 7.95 -2.00 -2.39
C ARG A 40 9.45 -1.77 -2.64
N VAL A 41 10.26 -1.69 -1.58
CA VAL A 41 11.72 -1.58 -1.69
C VAL A 41 12.32 -2.84 -2.32
N ALA A 42 11.87 -4.04 -1.93
CA ALA A 42 12.35 -5.30 -2.48
C ALA A 42 11.96 -5.49 -3.97
N GLU A 43 10.73 -5.14 -4.34
CA GLU A 43 10.27 -5.16 -5.73
C GLU A 43 11.04 -4.16 -6.59
N THR A 44 11.27 -2.94 -6.08
CA THR A 44 12.06 -1.92 -6.77
C THR A 44 13.52 -2.37 -6.96
N GLN A 45 14.15 -2.93 -5.93
CA GLN A 45 15.52 -3.46 -6.04
C GLN A 45 15.62 -4.60 -7.05
N SER A 46 14.64 -5.50 -7.06
CA SER A 46 14.58 -6.62 -8.01
C SER A 46 14.40 -6.13 -9.45
N ALA A 47 13.54 -5.13 -9.67
CA ALA A 47 13.36 -4.51 -10.98
C ALA A 47 14.63 -3.82 -11.48
N LEU A 48 15.32 -3.06 -10.61
CA LEU A 48 16.58 -2.39 -10.95
C LEU A 48 17.70 -3.39 -11.28
N MET A 49 17.85 -4.48 -10.53
CA MET A 49 18.85 -5.51 -10.81
C MET A 49 18.57 -6.26 -12.13
N GLY A 50 17.31 -6.45 -12.50
CA GLY A 50 16.91 -7.03 -13.78
C GLY A 50 17.34 -6.19 -14.98
N LEU A 51 17.22 -4.86 -14.89
CA LEU A 51 17.59 -3.91 -15.96
C LEU A 51 19.10 -3.81 -16.20
N ASN A 52 19.92 -4.27 -15.25
CA ASN A 52 21.38 -4.32 -15.38
C ASN A 52 21.90 -5.57 -16.10
N SER A 53 21.02 -6.50 -16.49
CA SER A 53 21.39 -7.78 -17.13
C SER A 53 21.23 -7.79 -18.65
N ASP A 54 20.70 -6.70 -19.25
CA ASP A 54 20.63 -6.56 -20.70
C ASP A 54 21.97 -6.04 -21.25
N LYS A 55 22.83 -6.96 -21.68
CA LYS A 55 24.05 -6.70 -22.45
C LYS A 55 23.93 -7.32 -23.84
#